data_AF-A0A949X3A1-F1
#
_entry.id   AF-A0A949X3A1-F1
#
_cell.length_a   1.000
_cell.length_b   1.000
_cell.length_c   1.000
_cell.angle_alpha   90.00
_cell.angle_beta   90.00
_cell.angle_gamma   90.00
#
_symmetry.space_group_name_H-M   'P 1'
#
loop_
_entity.id
_entity.type
_entity.pdbx_description
1 polymer ?
#
loop_
_entity_poly.entity_id
_entity_poly.type
_entity_poly.pdbx_seq_one_letter_code
_entity_poly.pdbx_strand_id
1 'polypeptide(L)'
;MLSDTRWKIITESEFAWERNALEFLRKHLPDRAPYRAWTNFEFIADNGKVYEVDALILAPRGIFLVEIKSDLGALEGDAHTWTWTTPDGRRYSKDNPLLLANRKAKQLASLLRQQKSKPRIHITPIIYCSANGLNLKLSESGAHNVYISASGPRGIIEFLTGEPDLTMGPDTIGDHRNLIAIEKALDTAGIRRSNRARRVGQYELKELLAEGATWQDWLARNPDFEKVERRIRLYPYRLAASKAAQEKLRRAVKREFDLLAGIEHPGILKPHDPVESDQGPALTFDYDPTAMRLDHYLERNHSNLPVETRLHLMRRIAETIAYAHSRNVVHRALSPLSVLVIRPDQAKPEVKIFDWQAGFRRSAEDPEAFDVPPTSHVEEMVDSAASAYMAPESFSYPDQLSETADIFSLGAIAYHIFSGQRPAEHQLQLHSRLLDTRQGLQL
;
A
#
# COMPACT_ATOMS: atom_id res chain seq x y z
N MET A 1 -30.64 9.62 13.39
CA MET A 1 -29.36 9.28 14.03
C MET A 1 -29.42 7.85 14.52
N LEU A 2 -28.44 7.01 14.16
CA LEU A 2 -28.35 5.65 14.69
C LEU A 2 -28.19 5.66 16.22
N SER A 3 -28.99 4.81 16.88
CA SER A 3 -28.88 4.53 18.31
C SER A 3 -27.57 3.83 18.67
N ASP A 4 -27.18 3.88 19.95
CA ASP A 4 -25.98 3.17 20.44
C ASP A 4 -26.04 1.66 20.20
N THR A 5 -27.24 1.08 20.11
CA THR A 5 -27.42 -0.35 19.81
C THR A 5 -27.04 -0.73 18.37
N ARG A 6 -27.00 0.25 17.46
CA ARG A 6 -26.66 0.07 16.04
C ARG A 6 -25.35 0.76 15.66
N TRP A 7 -24.78 1.59 16.53
CA TRP A 7 -23.52 2.29 16.35
C TRP A 7 -22.51 1.84 17.40
N LYS A 8 -21.69 0.85 17.06
CA LYS A 8 -20.68 0.30 17.98
C LYS A 8 -19.36 1.05 17.80
N ILE A 9 -18.95 1.78 18.82
CA ILE A 9 -17.62 2.39 18.92
C ILE A 9 -16.70 1.37 19.60
N ILE A 10 -15.70 0.87 18.89
CA ILE A 10 -14.74 -0.10 19.46
C ILE A 10 -13.61 0.63 20.18
N THR A 11 -13.12 1.71 19.59
CA THR A 11 -12.13 2.63 20.17
C THR A 11 -12.59 4.07 19.93
N GLU A 12 -12.40 4.98 20.87
CA GLU A 12 -12.63 6.39 20.58
C GLU A 12 -11.49 6.93 19.71
N SER A 13 -11.81 7.67 18.66
CA SER A 13 -10.79 8.37 17.89
C SER A 13 -10.26 9.57 18.68
N GLU A 14 -8.94 9.72 18.72
CA GLU A 14 -8.27 10.88 19.32
C GLU A 14 -8.33 12.12 18.42
N PHE A 15 -8.63 11.94 17.12
CA PHE A 15 -8.65 13.01 16.13
C PHE A 15 -10.03 13.65 16.00
N ALA A 16 -10.13 14.96 16.23
CA ALA A 16 -11.39 15.69 16.15
C ALA A 16 -12.06 15.60 14.77
N TRP A 17 -11.27 15.63 13.69
CA TRP A 17 -11.79 15.55 12.33
C TRP A 17 -12.42 14.19 12.01
N GLU A 18 -11.85 13.10 12.51
CA GLU A 18 -12.39 11.76 12.33
C GLU A 18 -13.69 11.59 13.13
N ARG A 19 -13.71 12.05 14.39
CA ARG A 19 -14.93 12.08 15.22
C ARG A 19 -16.07 12.84 14.54
N ASN A 20 -15.78 14.01 13.97
CA ASN A 20 -16.78 14.82 13.26
C ASN A 20 -17.34 14.08 12.02
N ALA A 21 -16.48 13.41 11.25
CA ALA A 21 -16.87 12.63 10.08
C ALA A 21 -17.77 11.44 10.46
N LEU A 22 -17.39 10.71 11.51
CA LEU A 22 -18.16 9.60 12.07
C LEU A 22 -19.51 10.07 12.64
N GLU A 23 -19.52 11.19 13.37
CA GLU A 23 -20.74 11.79 13.89
C GLU A 23 -21.69 12.23 12.76
N PHE A 24 -21.15 12.80 11.67
CA PHE A 24 -21.93 13.12 10.48
C PHE A 24 -22.63 11.89 9.92
N LEU A 25 -21.91 10.77 9.74
CA LEU A 25 -22.51 9.51 9.28
C LEU A 25 -23.59 9.01 10.25
N ARG A 26 -23.28 8.99 11.55
CA ARG A 26 -24.20 8.53 12.59
C ARG A 26 -25.50 9.34 12.61
N LYS A 27 -25.40 10.66 12.47
CA LYS A 27 -26.54 11.58 12.51
C LYS A 27 -27.52 11.33 11.36
N HIS A 28 -27.00 11.11 10.15
CA HIS A 28 -27.78 11.07 8.91
C HIS A 28 -28.23 9.67 8.50
N LEU A 29 -27.59 8.61 8.98
CA LEU A 29 -28.04 7.26 8.70
C LEU A 29 -29.36 6.93 9.47
N PRO A 30 -30.29 6.16 8.87
CA PRO A 30 -31.56 5.80 9.51
C PRO A 30 -31.41 4.80 10.68
N ASP A 31 -32.11 5.02 11.78
CA ASP A 31 -32.13 4.09 12.94
C ASP A 31 -33.12 2.94 12.76
N ARG A 32 -32.93 2.15 11.70
CA ARG A 32 -33.75 0.98 11.39
C ARG A 32 -32.90 -0.13 10.76
N ALA A 33 -33.38 -1.36 10.76
CA ALA A 33 -32.69 -2.42 10.02
C ALA A 33 -32.64 -2.10 8.51
N PRO A 34 -31.57 -2.49 7.78
CA PRO A 34 -30.37 -3.17 8.26
C PRO A 34 -29.25 -2.24 8.74
N TYR A 35 -29.45 -0.92 8.80
CA TYR A 35 -28.39 0.05 9.12
C TYR A 35 -27.71 -0.24 10.45
N ARG A 36 -26.39 -0.45 10.40
CA ARG A 36 -25.50 -0.66 11.54
C ARG A 36 -24.08 -0.21 11.19
N ALA A 37 -23.29 0.17 12.20
CA ALA A 37 -21.91 0.55 12.03
C ALA A 37 -21.01 0.06 13.17
N TRP A 38 -19.78 -0.30 12.82
CA TRP A 38 -18.66 -0.54 13.74
C TRP A 38 -17.57 0.45 13.39
N THR A 39 -17.00 1.13 14.39
CA THR A 39 -16.04 2.23 14.14
C THR A 39 -14.77 2.08 14.96
N ASN A 40 -13.67 2.59 14.37
CA ASN A 40 -12.34 2.69 14.97
C ASN A 40 -11.85 1.37 15.58
N PHE A 41 -11.75 0.36 14.73
CA PHE A 41 -11.37 -0.97 15.19
C PHE A 41 -10.19 -1.52 14.40
N GLU A 42 -9.51 -2.47 15.01
CA GLU A 42 -8.49 -3.26 14.33
C GLU A 42 -8.92 -4.70 14.17
N PHE A 43 -8.38 -5.34 13.13
CA PHE A 43 -8.39 -6.80 13.02
C PHE A 43 -7.02 -7.30 12.56
N ILE A 44 -6.72 -8.56 12.90
CA ILE A 44 -5.55 -9.27 12.39
C ILE A 44 -6.04 -10.21 11.28
N ALA A 45 -5.49 -10.07 10.09
CA ALA A 45 -5.76 -10.97 8.98
C ALA A 45 -5.02 -12.31 9.14
N ASP A 46 -5.42 -13.33 8.38
CA ASP A 46 -4.81 -14.67 8.47
C ASP A 46 -3.31 -14.68 8.17
N ASN A 47 -2.85 -13.70 7.38
CA ASN A 47 -1.44 -13.49 7.07
C ASN A 47 -0.67 -12.77 8.20
N GLY A 48 -1.30 -12.48 9.34
CA GLY A 48 -0.69 -11.80 10.49
C GLY A 48 -0.72 -10.28 10.43
N LYS A 49 -1.06 -9.69 9.27
CA LYS A 49 -1.09 -8.24 9.11
C LYS A 49 -2.21 -7.64 9.93
N VAL A 50 -1.94 -6.46 10.45
CA VAL A 50 -2.92 -5.70 11.23
C VAL A 50 -3.46 -4.57 10.38
N TYR A 51 -4.78 -4.41 10.39
CA TYR A 51 -5.47 -3.35 9.69
C TYR A 51 -6.37 -2.58 10.66
N GLU A 52 -6.26 -1.26 10.62
CA GLU A 52 -7.20 -0.34 11.26
C GLU A 52 -8.31 0.02 10.27
N VAL A 53 -9.55 0.11 10.76
CA VAL A 53 -10.75 0.44 9.98
C VAL A 53 -11.53 1.53 10.70
N ASP A 54 -11.72 2.65 10.00
CA ASP A 54 -12.40 3.83 10.55
C ASP A 54 -13.90 3.54 10.73
N ALA A 55 -14.56 2.99 9.69
CA ALA A 55 -15.91 2.45 9.83
C ALA A 55 -16.19 1.25 8.93
N LEU A 56 -16.98 0.31 9.44
CA LEU A 56 -17.66 -0.74 8.68
C LEU A 56 -19.16 -0.50 8.79
N ILE A 57 -19.81 -0.19 7.66
CA ILE A 57 -21.23 0.17 7.63
C ILE A 57 -22.01 -0.89 6.89
N LEU A 58 -23.05 -1.39 7.54
CA LEU A 58 -24.06 -2.24 6.94
C LEU A 58 -25.25 -1.37 6.53
N ALA A 59 -25.66 -1.47 5.27
CA ALA A 59 -26.77 -0.71 4.70
C ALA A 59 -27.51 -1.58 3.66
N PRO A 60 -28.73 -1.22 3.22
CA PRO A 60 -29.48 -2.01 2.24
C PRO A 60 -28.70 -2.38 0.96
N ARG A 61 -27.77 -1.50 0.55
CA ARG A 61 -26.93 -1.72 -0.64
C ARG A 61 -25.75 -2.66 -0.45
N GLY A 62 -25.24 -2.79 0.77
CA GLY A 62 -23.95 -3.46 0.95
C GLY A 62 -23.42 -3.45 2.37
N ILE A 63 -22.27 -4.09 2.50
CA ILE A 63 -21.33 -3.87 3.60
C ILE A 63 -20.21 -3.00 3.05
N PHE A 64 -19.99 -1.85 3.66
CA PHE A 64 -19.03 -0.86 3.21
C PHE A 64 -17.92 -0.70 4.23
N LEU A 65 -16.68 -0.91 3.80
CA LEU A 65 -15.51 -0.50 4.57
C LEU A 65 -15.21 0.95 4.18
N VAL A 66 -15.39 1.87 5.11
CA VAL A 66 -15.23 3.31 4.92
C VAL A 66 -13.89 3.73 5.48
N GLU A 67 -13.06 4.28 4.61
CA GLU A 67 -11.82 4.96 4.97
C GLU A 67 -12.03 6.48 4.89
N ILE A 68 -11.74 7.20 5.95
CA ILE A 68 -11.99 8.63 6.09
C ILE A 68 -10.73 9.41 5.72
N LYS A 69 -10.94 10.48 4.95
CA LYS A 69 -9.92 11.49 4.64
C LYS A 69 -10.51 12.87 4.90
N SER A 70 -9.82 13.67 5.70
CA SER A 70 -10.35 14.95 6.20
C SER A 70 -9.47 16.16 5.86
N ASP A 71 -8.52 15.98 4.96
CA ASP A 71 -7.66 17.06 4.48
C ASP A 71 -8.48 18.09 3.69
N LEU A 72 -8.19 19.37 3.92
CA LEU A 72 -8.78 20.51 3.20
C LEU A 72 -7.98 20.85 1.94
N GLY A 73 -8.57 21.68 1.08
CA GLY A 73 -7.90 22.25 -0.10
C GLY A 73 -8.39 21.62 -1.40
N ALA A 74 -7.46 21.15 -2.23
CA ALA A 74 -7.76 20.49 -3.49
C ALA A 74 -7.14 19.09 -3.55
N LEU A 75 -7.86 18.16 -4.16
CA LEU A 75 -7.44 16.77 -4.35
C LEU A 75 -7.54 16.41 -5.83
N GLU A 76 -6.41 16.04 -6.43
CA GLU A 76 -6.28 15.61 -7.82
C GLU A 76 -5.56 14.26 -7.91
N GLY A 77 -5.66 13.57 -9.05
CA GLY A 77 -4.99 12.28 -9.26
C GLY A 77 -5.88 11.22 -9.88
N ASP A 78 -5.39 9.98 -9.86
CA ASP A 78 -5.93 8.85 -10.62
C ASP A 78 -6.15 7.59 -9.76
N ALA A 79 -6.29 6.44 -10.41
CA ALA A 79 -6.50 5.15 -9.73
C ALA A 79 -5.31 4.69 -8.87
N HIS A 80 -4.15 5.35 -8.97
CA HIS A 80 -2.91 4.93 -8.34
C HIS A 80 -2.36 5.94 -7.35
N THR A 81 -2.34 7.22 -7.73
CA THR A 81 -1.69 8.27 -6.94
C THR A 81 -2.64 9.45 -6.81
N TRP A 82 -2.79 9.95 -5.59
CA TRP A 82 -3.52 11.16 -5.27
C TRP A 82 -2.58 12.24 -4.76
N THR A 83 -2.80 13.47 -5.21
CA THR A 83 -2.05 14.66 -4.79
C THR A 83 -3.00 15.63 -4.11
N TRP A 84 -2.67 15.98 -2.87
CA TRP A 84 -3.36 17.01 -2.11
C TRP A 84 -2.60 18.32 -2.24
N THR A 85 -3.34 19.40 -2.43
CA THR A 85 -2.88 20.77 -2.30
C THR A 85 -3.60 21.38 -1.10
N THR A 86 -2.86 21.66 -0.02
CA THR A 86 -3.40 22.28 1.18
C THR A 86 -3.82 23.73 0.93
N PRO A 87 -4.64 24.34 1.80
CA PRO A 87 -5.06 25.73 1.64
C PRO A 87 -3.90 26.75 1.59
N ASP A 88 -2.77 26.45 2.23
CA ASP A 88 -1.54 27.25 2.18
C ASP A 88 -0.64 26.94 0.96
N GLY A 89 -1.10 26.09 0.04
CA GLY A 89 -0.45 25.81 -1.24
C GLY A 89 0.61 24.69 -1.20
N ARG A 90 0.80 24.01 -0.06
CA ARG A 90 1.73 22.87 0.01
C ARG A 90 1.13 21.67 -0.72
N ARG A 91 1.97 20.93 -1.44
CA ARG A 91 1.56 19.74 -2.20
C ARG A 91 2.23 18.48 -1.66
N TYR A 92 1.45 17.42 -1.45
CA TYR A 92 1.96 16.10 -1.13
C TYR A 92 1.15 15.04 -1.87
N SER A 93 1.82 13.95 -2.24
CA SER A 93 1.22 12.85 -2.98
C SER A 93 1.31 11.57 -2.15
N LYS A 94 0.25 10.77 -2.19
CA LYS A 94 0.18 9.45 -1.57
C LYS A 94 -0.47 8.48 -2.57
N ASP A 95 -0.37 7.19 -2.28
CA ASP A 95 -1.15 6.19 -3.00
C ASP A 95 -2.63 6.49 -2.87
N ASN A 96 -3.40 6.21 -3.93
CA ASN A 96 -4.85 6.26 -3.89
C ASN A 96 -5.31 5.37 -2.71
N PRO A 97 -5.96 5.94 -1.68
CA PRO A 97 -6.29 5.21 -0.46
C PRO A 97 -7.25 4.04 -0.70
N LEU A 98 -7.96 4.03 -1.85
CA LEU A 98 -8.81 2.91 -2.24
C LEU A 98 -8.02 1.61 -2.42
N LEU A 99 -6.76 1.68 -2.82
CA LEU A 99 -5.90 0.50 -2.97
C LEU A 99 -5.74 -0.24 -1.63
N LEU A 100 -5.41 0.50 -0.57
CA LEU A 100 -5.28 -0.06 0.77
C LEU A 100 -6.65 -0.48 1.33
N ALA A 101 -7.69 0.35 1.17
CA ALA A 101 -9.04 0.02 1.61
C ALA A 101 -9.57 -1.28 0.97
N ASN A 102 -9.27 -1.51 -0.32
CA ASN A 102 -9.62 -2.75 -1.02
C ASN A 102 -8.88 -3.97 -0.46
N ARG A 103 -7.60 -3.83 -0.09
CA ARG A 103 -6.85 -4.90 0.61
C ARG A 103 -7.48 -5.20 1.97
N LYS A 104 -7.79 -4.16 2.77
CA LYS A 104 -8.50 -4.31 4.05
C LYS A 104 -9.82 -5.06 3.88
N ALA A 105 -10.64 -4.66 2.91
CA ALA A 105 -11.95 -5.26 2.65
C ALA A 105 -11.84 -6.74 2.24
N LYS A 106 -10.89 -7.09 1.36
CA LYS A 106 -10.63 -8.48 0.95
C LYS A 106 -10.18 -9.35 2.14
N GLN A 107 -9.27 -8.84 2.96
CA GLN A 107 -8.76 -9.57 4.13
C GLN A 107 -9.84 -9.77 5.19
N LEU A 108 -10.63 -8.73 5.49
CA LEU A 108 -11.76 -8.84 6.41
C LEU A 108 -12.82 -9.81 5.88
N ALA A 109 -13.15 -9.76 4.58
CA ALA A 109 -14.08 -10.71 3.97
C ALA A 109 -13.56 -12.15 4.05
N SER A 110 -12.25 -12.38 3.85
CA SER A 110 -11.61 -13.69 4.00
C SER A 110 -11.75 -14.22 5.44
N LEU A 111 -11.41 -13.38 6.42
CA LEU A 111 -11.48 -13.70 7.84
C LEU A 111 -12.92 -14.09 8.26
N LEU A 112 -13.92 -13.35 7.79
CA LEU A 112 -15.33 -13.62 8.12
C LEU A 112 -15.85 -14.92 7.48
N ARG A 113 -15.34 -15.32 6.29
CA ARG A 113 -15.73 -16.56 5.60
C ARG A 113 -15.28 -17.83 6.33
N GLN A 114 -14.20 -17.76 7.10
CA GLN A 114 -13.69 -18.92 7.84
C GLN A 114 -14.57 -19.29 9.05
N GLN A 115 -15.47 -18.40 9.45
CA GLN A 115 -16.44 -18.65 10.51
C GLN A 115 -17.57 -19.54 9.97
N LYS A 116 -17.83 -20.69 10.62
CA LYS A 116 -18.80 -21.73 10.18
C LYS A 116 -20.17 -21.14 9.79
N SER A 117 -20.73 -21.66 8.68
CA SER A 117 -22.11 -21.43 8.18
C SER A 117 -22.46 -19.98 7.85
N LYS A 118 -21.75 -19.35 6.90
CA LYS A 118 -22.04 -17.95 6.52
C LYS A 118 -22.08 -17.75 5.00
N PRO A 119 -22.97 -16.88 4.50
CA PRO A 119 -23.09 -16.57 3.09
C PRO A 119 -21.82 -15.89 2.57
N ARG A 120 -21.67 -15.82 1.24
CA ARG A 120 -20.54 -15.17 0.60
C ARG A 120 -20.62 -13.67 0.84
N ILE A 121 -19.90 -13.18 1.85
CA ILE A 121 -19.86 -11.74 2.16
C ILE A 121 -18.95 -11.04 1.15
N HIS A 122 -19.48 -9.99 0.54
CA HIS A 122 -18.73 -8.98 -0.21
C HIS A 122 -18.69 -7.70 0.62
N ILE A 123 -17.48 -7.15 0.80
CA ILE A 123 -17.25 -5.88 1.48
C ILE A 123 -16.74 -4.91 0.43
N THR A 124 -17.47 -3.83 0.20
CA THR A 124 -17.10 -2.80 -0.77
C THR A 124 -16.27 -1.72 -0.08
N PRO A 125 -15.01 -1.49 -0.46
CA PRO A 125 -14.22 -0.38 0.06
C PRO A 125 -14.69 0.95 -0.54
N ILE A 126 -14.84 1.97 0.29
CA ILE A 126 -15.16 3.34 -0.13
C ILE A 126 -14.28 4.35 0.59
N ILE A 127 -13.97 5.46 -0.09
CA ILE A 127 -13.25 6.58 0.49
C ILE A 127 -14.24 7.70 0.79
N TYR A 128 -14.28 8.14 2.04
CA TYR A 128 -15.09 9.25 2.49
C TYR A 128 -14.21 10.49 2.71
N CYS A 129 -14.26 11.41 1.76
CA CYS A 129 -13.65 12.73 1.87
C CYS A 129 -14.59 13.64 2.68
N SER A 130 -14.39 13.70 4.00
CA SER A 130 -15.33 14.33 4.92
C SER A 130 -15.19 15.85 5.04
N ALA A 131 -14.04 16.39 4.62
CA ALA A 131 -13.76 17.82 4.68
C ALA A 131 -14.73 18.64 3.81
N ASN A 132 -15.47 19.53 4.46
CA ASN A 132 -16.38 20.45 3.75
C ASN A 132 -15.57 21.41 2.88
N GLY A 133 -15.98 21.57 1.61
CA GLY A 133 -15.32 22.47 0.67
C GLY A 133 -14.05 21.92 0.03
N LEU A 134 -13.73 20.63 0.19
CA LEU A 134 -12.68 19.97 -0.58
C LEU A 134 -12.98 20.05 -2.07
N ASN A 135 -12.04 20.60 -2.85
CA ASN A 135 -12.14 20.66 -4.29
C ASN A 135 -11.63 19.36 -4.93
N LEU A 136 -12.56 18.49 -5.31
CA LEU A 136 -12.25 17.22 -5.98
C LEU A 136 -12.02 17.41 -7.48
N LYS A 137 -10.81 17.13 -7.93
CA LYS A 137 -10.34 17.14 -9.32
C LYS A 137 -9.72 15.79 -9.71
N LEU A 138 -10.33 14.70 -9.24
CA LEU A 138 -9.91 13.35 -9.57
C LEU A 138 -10.32 13.00 -11.00
N SER A 139 -9.51 12.20 -11.69
CA SER A 139 -9.90 11.55 -12.94
C SER A 139 -11.10 10.61 -12.71
N GLU A 140 -11.75 10.16 -13.78
CA GLU A 140 -12.87 9.19 -13.66
C GLU A 140 -12.45 7.94 -12.87
N SER A 141 -11.27 7.39 -13.17
CA SER A 141 -10.72 6.22 -12.49
C SER A 141 -10.30 6.53 -11.05
N GLY A 142 -9.74 7.72 -10.79
CA GLY A 142 -9.36 8.16 -9.45
C GLY A 142 -10.54 8.40 -8.54
N ALA A 143 -11.69 8.79 -9.10
CA ALA A 143 -12.89 9.10 -8.34
C ALA A 143 -13.80 7.89 -8.08
N HIS A 144 -13.39 6.67 -8.47
CA HIS A 144 -14.16 5.46 -8.22
C HIS A 144 -14.34 5.20 -6.71
N ASN A 145 -15.56 4.92 -6.27
CA ASN A 145 -15.91 4.71 -4.85
C ASN A 145 -15.46 5.84 -3.89
N VAL A 146 -15.43 7.09 -4.37
CA VAL A 146 -15.11 8.28 -3.58
C VAL A 146 -16.37 9.12 -3.35
N TYR A 147 -16.66 9.40 -2.08
CA TYR A 147 -17.85 10.12 -1.63
C TYR A 147 -17.51 11.30 -0.70
N ILE A 148 -18.42 12.25 -0.61
CA ILE A 148 -18.30 13.51 0.16
C ILE A 148 -19.51 13.76 1.05
N SER A 149 -19.37 14.73 1.97
CA SER A 149 -20.41 15.16 2.91
C SER A 149 -21.55 15.98 2.27
N ALA A 150 -21.46 16.31 0.98
CA ALA A 150 -22.43 17.15 0.28
C ALA A 150 -23.44 16.31 -0.51
N SER A 151 -24.67 16.81 -0.63
CA SER A 151 -25.70 16.17 -1.46
C SER A 151 -25.33 16.16 -2.94
N GLY A 152 -25.82 15.15 -3.64
CA GLY A 152 -25.62 14.96 -5.08
C GLY A 152 -25.04 13.59 -5.42
N PRO A 153 -24.52 13.41 -6.66
CA PRO A 153 -24.07 12.10 -7.15
C PRO A 153 -22.95 11.44 -6.33
N ARG A 154 -22.18 12.24 -5.58
CA ARG A 154 -21.09 11.76 -4.70
C ARG A 154 -21.42 11.88 -3.21
N GLY A 155 -22.67 12.20 -2.86
CA GLY A 155 -23.08 12.29 -1.46
C GLY A 155 -23.04 10.93 -0.79
N ILE A 156 -22.28 10.80 0.29
CA ILE A 156 -22.11 9.52 0.98
C ILE A 156 -23.42 9.01 1.59
N ILE A 157 -24.29 9.91 2.05
CA ILE A 157 -25.57 9.54 2.65
C ILE A 157 -26.52 9.05 1.56
N GLU A 158 -26.64 9.77 0.45
CA GLU A 158 -27.43 9.36 -0.71
C GLU A 158 -26.96 8.02 -1.26
N PHE A 159 -25.65 7.80 -1.30
CA PHE A 159 -25.09 6.51 -1.67
C PHE A 159 -25.51 5.41 -0.68
N LEU A 160 -25.21 5.55 0.62
CA LEU A 160 -25.49 4.51 1.62
C LEU A 160 -27.00 4.25 1.82
N THR A 161 -27.85 5.22 1.54
CA THR A 161 -29.31 5.12 1.69
C THR A 161 -30.04 4.76 0.40
N GLY A 162 -29.36 4.77 -0.74
CA GLY A 162 -29.94 4.46 -2.04
C GLY A 162 -30.43 3.02 -2.17
N GLU A 163 -31.17 2.75 -3.24
CA GLU A 163 -31.71 1.42 -3.54
C GLU A 163 -30.60 0.38 -3.71
N PRO A 164 -30.81 -0.90 -3.34
CA PRO A 164 -29.82 -1.96 -3.53
C PRO A 164 -29.35 -2.07 -4.99
N ASP A 165 -28.06 -2.31 -5.19
CA ASP A 165 -27.55 -2.61 -6.53
C ASP A 165 -27.90 -4.05 -6.90
N LEU A 166 -28.88 -4.21 -7.81
CA LEU A 166 -29.37 -5.52 -8.25
C LEU A 166 -28.32 -6.35 -9.01
N THR A 167 -27.19 -5.75 -9.40
CA THR A 167 -26.08 -6.46 -10.06
C THR A 167 -25.16 -7.20 -9.08
N MET A 168 -25.26 -6.93 -7.78
CA MET A 168 -24.40 -7.52 -6.73
C MET A 168 -24.78 -8.96 -6.32
N GLY A 169 -25.64 -9.62 -7.09
CA GLY A 169 -26.07 -11.00 -6.87
C GLY A 169 -27.21 -11.13 -5.84
N PRO A 170 -28.03 -12.19 -5.92
CA PRO A 170 -29.29 -12.32 -5.17
C PRO A 170 -29.14 -12.65 -3.68
N ASP A 171 -27.95 -13.00 -3.19
CA ASP A 171 -27.70 -13.32 -1.79
C ASP A 171 -26.99 -12.15 -1.12
N THR A 172 -27.60 -11.42 -0.16
CA THR A 172 -27.02 -11.27 1.21
C THR A 172 -27.64 -10.26 2.18
N ILE A 173 -28.46 -9.27 1.81
CA ILE A 173 -28.68 -8.12 2.74
C ILE A 173 -30.09 -8.06 3.36
N GLY A 174 -31.07 -8.71 2.74
CA GLY A 174 -32.47 -8.69 3.19
C GLY A 174 -32.84 -9.69 4.31
N ASP A 175 -31.99 -10.69 4.61
CA ASP A 175 -32.31 -11.69 5.65
C ASP A 175 -31.74 -11.28 7.01
N HIS A 176 -32.62 -11.08 7.99
CA HIS A 176 -32.28 -10.78 9.38
C HIS A 176 -31.31 -11.80 9.99
N ARG A 177 -31.31 -13.06 9.51
CA ARG A 177 -30.38 -14.11 9.92
C ARG A 177 -28.93 -13.82 9.50
N ASN A 178 -28.73 -13.17 8.35
CA ASN A 178 -27.40 -12.77 7.88
C ASN A 178 -26.81 -11.64 8.74
N LEU A 179 -27.64 -10.72 9.23
CA LEU A 179 -27.21 -9.64 10.13
C LEU A 179 -26.62 -10.21 11.41
N ILE A 180 -27.34 -11.08 12.10
CA ILE A 180 -26.88 -11.75 13.33
C ILE A 180 -25.59 -12.56 13.06
N ALA A 181 -25.52 -13.22 11.90
CA ALA A 181 -24.34 -13.96 11.50
C ALA A 181 -23.11 -13.06 11.28
N ILE A 182 -23.29 -11.86 10.69
CA ILE A 182 -22.24 -10.85 10.51
C ILE A 182 -21.81 -10.27 11.85
N GLU A 183 -22.74 -9.87 12.74
CA GLU A 183 -22.37 -9.34 14.06
C GLU A 183 -21.56 -10.38 14.84
N LYS A 184 -22.04 -11.63 14.90
CA LYS A 184 -21.31 -12.73 15.53
C LYS A 184 -19.98 -13.03 14.81
N ALA A 185 -19.92 -12.86 13.49
CA ALA A 185 -18.68 -13.04 12.73
C ALA A 185 -17.65 -12.00 13.15
N LEU A 186 -18.05 -10.73 13.24
CA LEU A 186 -17.21 -9.61 13.61
C LEU A 186 -16.71 -9.75 15.05
N ASP A 187 -17.59 -10.15 15.97
CA ASP A 187 -17.23 -10.40 17.37
C ASP A 187 -16.27 -11.60 17.51
N THR A 188 -16.45 -12.68 16.73
CA THR A 188 -15.57 -13.87 16.76
C THR A 188 -14.29 -13.71 15.92
N ALA A 189 -14.30 -12.86 14.89
CA ALA A 189 -13.16 -12.62 13.99
C ALA A 189 -12.03 -11.83 14.65
N GLY A 190 -12.16 -11.48 15.93
CA GLY A 190 -11.10 -10.81 16.67
C GLY A 190 -10.99 -9.33 16.35
N ILE A 191 -12.13 -8.68 16.01
CA ILE A 191 -12.21 -7.22 16.07
C ILE A 191 -11.86 -6.81 17.50
N ARG A 192 -10.86 -5.94 17.61
CA ARG A 192 -10.30 -5.51 18.88
C ARG A 192 -10.13 -4.00 18.91
N ARG A 193 -9.90 -3.50 20.12
CA ARG A 193 -9.47 -2.12 20.33
C ARG A 193 -8.19 -1.86 19.53
N SER A 194 -8.12 -0.67 18.94
CA SER A 194 -6.92 -0.21 18.23
C SER A 194 -5.74 -0.22 19.20
N ASN A 195 -4.74 -1.07 18.96
CA ASN A 195 -3.53 -1.13 19.78
C ASN A 195 -2.44 -0.34 19.06
N ARG A 196 -2.34 0.94 19.42
CA ARG A 196 -1.35 1.88 18.87
C ARG A 196 0.04 1.73 19.48
N ALA A 197 0.20 0.94 20.55
CA ALA A 197 1.47 0.73 21.26
C ALA A 197 2.25 -0.50 20.77
N ARG A 198 2.08 -0.89 19.50
CA ARG A 198 2.78 -2.04 18.92
C ARG A 198 4.28 -1.74 18.84
N ARG A 199 5.12 -2.70 19.20
CA ARG A 199 6.58 -2.53 19.23
C ARG A 199 7.29 -3.58 18.41
N VAL A 200 8.41 -3.18 17.81
CA VAL A 200 9.39 -4.04 17.17
C VAL A 200 10.76 -3.65 17.73
N GLY A 201 11.33 -4.52 18.55
CA GLY A 201 12.50 -4.18 19.36
C GLY A 201 12.24 -2.94 20.23
N GLN A 202 13.09 -1.93 20.09
CA GLN A 202 13.00 -0.66 20.80
C GLN A 202 12.06 0.37 20.14
N TYR A 203 11.48 0.06 18.98
CA TYR A 203 10.68 1.03 18.21
C TYR A 203 9.19 0.79 18.41
N GLU A 204 8.45 1.86 18.65
CA GLU A 204 6.99 1.87 18.66
C GLU A 204 6.47 2.20 17.26
N LEU A 205 5.66 1.31 16.68
CA LEU A 205 5.05 1.48 15.37
C LEU A 205 3.97 2.57 15.42
N LYS A 206 3.96 3.46 14.43
CA LYS A 206 3.05 4.61 14.34
C LYS A 206 2.16 4.52 13.09
N GLU A 207 2.60 5.06 11.96
CA GLU A 207 1.83 5.10 10.70
C GLU A 207 2.26 3.96 9.77
N LEU A 208 1.31 3.31 9.11
CA LEU A 208 1.61 2.40 8.00
C LEU A 208 2.05 3.22 6.78
N LEU A 209 3.30 3.07 6.37
CA LEU A 209 3.88 3.75 5.21
C LEU A 209 3.57 3.04 3.90
N ALA A 210 3.66 1.72 3.89
CA ALA A 210 3.42 0.89 2.70
C ALA A 210 3.12 -0.55 3.11
N GLU A 211 2.54 -1.32 2.18
CA GLU A 211 2.32 -2.74 2.37
C GLU A 211 2.55 -3.49 1.05
N GLY A 212 3.45 -4.47 1.08
CA GLY A 212 3.61 -5.48 0.02
C GLY A 212 2.85 -6.75 0.36
N ALA A 213 2.99 -7.82 -0.42
CA ALA A 213 2.21 -9.05 -0.19
C ALA A 213 2.51 -9.72 1.17
N THR A 214 3.78 -9.75 1.57
CA THR A 214 4.28 -10.49 2.75
C THR A 214 4.74 -9.59 3.90
N TRP A 215 4.77 -8.27 3.71
CA TRP A 215 5.33 -7.31 4.67
C TRP A 215 4.48 -6.06 4.81
N GLN A 216 4.70 -5.32 5.88
CA GLN A 216 4.17 -3.98 6.13
C GLN A 216 5.30 -3.05 6.57
N ASP A 217 5.44 -1.90 5.92
CA ASP A 217 6.37 -0.85 6.31
C ASP A 217 5.66 0.14 7.22
N TRP A 218 6.23 0.37 8.39
CA TRP A 218 5.71 1.29 9.39
C TRP A 218 6.72 2.40 9.64
N LEU A 219 6.23 3.63 9.81
CA LEU A 219 6.96 4.66 10.52
C LEU A 219 6.98 4.25 11.99
N ALA A 220 8.17 4.26 12.60
CA ALA A 220 8.32 3.92 13.99
C ALA A 220 9.24 4.91 14.70
N ARG A 221 8.99 5.13 15.99
CA ARG A 221 9.73 6.05 16.84
C ARG A 221 10.40 5.28 17.96
N ASN A 222 11.64 5.62 18.28
CA ASN A 222 12.24 5.16 19.51
C ASN A 222 11.72 6.05 20.67
N PRO A 223 11.01 5.50 21.68
CA PRO A 223 10.47 6.29 22.78
C PRO A 223 11.57 6.88 23.68
N ASP A 224 12.74 6.23 23.75
CA ASP A 224 13.89 6.73 24.51
C ASP A 224 14.63 7.85 23.76
N PHE A 225 14.49 7.87 22.43
CA PHE A 225 15.09 8.87 21.56
C PHE A 225 14.04 9.48 20.63
N GLU A 226 13.28 10.40 21.20
CA GLU A 226 12.13 11.05 20.59
C GLU A 226 12.34 11.66 19.19
N LYS A 227 13.57 11.98 18.79
CA LYS A 227 13.87 12.52 17.45
C LYS A 227 14.32 11.46 16.43
N VAL A 228 14.39 10.20 16.84
CA VAL A 228 14.87 9.10 16.00
C VAL A 228 13.67 8.34 15.45
N GLU A 229 13.35 8.65 14.20
CA GLU A 229 12.37 7.93 13.40
C GLU A 229 13.06 6.91 12.49
N ARG A 230 12.38 5.79 12.26
CA ARG A 230 12.83 4.69 11.40
C ARG A 230 11.68 4.15 10.58
N ARG A 231 11.98 3.64 9.40
CA ARG A 231 11.07 2.78 8.64
C ARG A 231 11.32 1.34 9.11
N ILE A 232 10.27 0.67 9.56
CA ILE A 232 10.33 -0.72 10.02
C ILE A 232 9.53 -1.57 9.04
N ARG A 233 10.23 -2.44 8.30
CA ARG A 233 9.60 -3.47 7.48
C ARG A 233 9.33 -4.69 8.33
N LEU A 234 8.08 -4.87 8.74
CA LEU A 234 7.64 -6.03 9.50
C LEU A 234 7.16 -7.13 8.55
N TYR A 235 7.57 -8.37 8.81
CA TYR A 235 7.10 -9.58 8.12
C TYR A 235 6.23 -10.40 9.08
N PRO A 236 4.90 -10.20 9.09
CA PRO A 236 4.07 -10.77 10.15
C PRO A 236 3.96 -12.29 10.10
N TYR A 237 3.93 -12.93 11.27
CA TYR A 237 3.55 -14.34 11.39
C TYR A 237 2.06 -14.52 11.15
N ARG A 238 1.73 -15.53 10.34
CA ARG A 238 0.35 -16.00 10.22
C ARG A 238 -0.15 -16.47 11.58
N LEU A 239 -1.42 -16.22 11.90
CA LEU A 239 -2.03 -16.46 13.24
C LEU A 239 -1.83 -17.90 13.79
N ALA A 240 -1.62 -18.88 12.91
CA ALA A 240 -1.34 -20.27 13.26
C ALA A 240 -0.06 -20.82 12.56
N ALA A 241 0.95 -19.98 12.35
CA ALA A 241 2.19 -20.39 11.71
C ALA A 241 2.94 -21.45 12.55
N SER A 242 3.28 -22.58 11.94
CA SER A 242 4.16 -23.56 12.56
C SER A 242 5.57 -22.99 12.78
N LYS A 243 6.33 -23.55 13.72
CA LYS A 243 7.74 -23.14 13.93
C LYS A 243 8.56 -23.21 12.64
N ALA A 244 8.33 -24.22 11.80
CA ALA A 244 9.00 -24.36 10.51
C ALA A 244 8.63 -23.23 9.53
N ALA A 245 7.38 -22.78 9.53
CA ALA A 245 6.94 -21.65 8.71
C ALA A 245 7.53 -20.32 9.20
N GLN A 246 7.56 -20.11 10.52
CA GLN A 246 8.21 -18.95 11.14
C GLN A 246 9.71 -18.91 10.79
N GLU A 247 10.38 -20.06 10.84
CA GLU A 247 11.80 -20.16 10.51
C GLU A 247 12.08 -19.93 9.02
N LYS A 248 11.18 -20.41 8.13
CA LYS A 248 11.25 -20.08 6.70
C LYS A 248 11.16 -18.57 6.47
N LEU A 249 10.28 -17.89 7.21
CA LEU A 249 10.13 -16.43 7.13
C LEU A 249 11.39 -15.72 7.63
N ARG A 250 11.95 -16.12 8.78
CA ARG A 250 13.22 -15.56 9.31
C ARG A 250 14.36 -15.68 8.29
N ARG A 251 14.51 -16.85 7.66
CA ARG A 251 15.51 -17.04 6.59
C ARG A 251 15.27 -16.12 5.41
N ALA A 252 14.02 -15.90 4.99
CA ALA A 252 13.70 -14.99 3.89
C ALA A 252 14.07 -13.53 4.21
N VAL A 253 13.81 -13.08 5.45
CA VAL A 253 14.20 -11.73 5.92
C VAL A 253 15.71 -11.60 6.04
N LYS A 254 16.38 -12.59 6.63
CA LYS A 254 17.85 -12.61 6.71
C LYS A 254 18.48 -12.57 5.32
N ARG A 255 17.90 -13.25 4.34
CA ARG A 255 18.36 -13.24 2.95
C ARG A 255 18.35 -11.83 2.34
N GLU A 256 17.32 -11.01 2.60
CA GLU A 256 17.29 -9.61 2.14
C GLU A 256 18.39 -8.76 2.79
N PHE A 257 18.66 -8.98 4.09
CA PHE A 257 19.78 -8.34 4.78
C PHE A 257 21.14 -8.78 4.20
N ASP A 258 21.35 -10.10 4.06
CA ASP A 258 22.59 -10.70 3.56
C ASP A 258 22.88 -10.28 2.10
N LEU A 259 21.84 -10.09 1.29
CA LEU A 259 21.94 -9.60 -0.09
C LEU A 259 22.72 -8.28 -0.18
N LEU A 260 22.52 -7.40 0.81
CA LEU A 260 23.16 -6.09 0.88
C LEU A 260 24.36 -6.05 1.84
N ALA A 261 24.82 -7.21 2.33
CA ALA A 261 26.00 -7.28 3.19
C ALA A 261 27.27 -6.83 2.43
N GLY A 262 28.01 -5.89 3.01
CA GLY A 262 29.20 -5.29 2.41
C GLY A 262 28.93 -4.31 1.25
N ILE A 263 27.66 -3.96 1.03
CA ILE A 263 27.25 -2.93 0.07
C ILE A 263 27.31 -1.55 0.75
N GLU A 264 28.07 -0.64 0.15
CA GLU A 264 28.27 0.72 0.64
C GLU A 264 28.16 1.72 -0.51
N HIS A 265 26.96 2.24 -0.71
CA HIS A 265 26.69 3.25 -1.72
C HIS A 265 25.61 4.22 -1.21
N PRO A 266 25.77 5.55 -1.36
CA PRO A 266 24.80 6.52 -0.86
C PRO A 266 23.41 6.38 -1.50
N GLY A 267 23.35 5.82 -2.71
CA GLY A 267 22.13 5.55 -3.45
C GLY A 267 21.41 4.25 -3.08
N ILE A 268 21.93 3.44 -2.15
CA ILE A 268 21.26 2.19 -1.71
C ILE A 268 20.79 2.38 -0.27
N LEU A 269 19.47 2.23 -0.04
CA LEU A 269 18.90 2.19 1.30
C LEU A 269 18.99 0.77 1.85
N LYS A 270 20.07 0.48 2.57
CA LYS A 270 20.29 -0.82 3.21
C LYS A 270 19.54 -0.93 4.55
N PRO A 271 19.06 -2.13 4.92
CA PRO A 271 18.57 -2.38 6.26
C PRO A 271 19.72 -2.37 7.27
N HIS A 272 19.41 -2.00 8.50
CA HIS A 272 20.21 -2.35 9.68
C HIS A 272 19.90 -3.80 10.10
N ASP A 273 20.50 -4.25 11.20
CA ASP A 273 20.36 -5.63 11.67
C ASP A 273 18.88 -6.06 11.83
N PRO A 274 18.54 -7.31 11.45
CA PRO A 274 17.20 -7.83 11.65
C PRO A 274 16.79 -7.83 13.12
N VAL A 275 15.54 -7.45 13.37
CA VAL A 275 14.94 -7.40 14.70
C VAL A 275 13.83 -8.44 14.79
N GLU A 276 13.83 -9.24 15.86
CA GLU A 276 12.74 -10.17 16.13
C GLU A 276 11.65 -9.49 16.98
N SER A 277 10.39 -9.81 16.70
CA SER A 277 9.25 -9.42 17.53
C SER A 277 8.26 -10.58 17.66
N ASP A 278 7.30 -10.45 18.58
CA ASP A 278 6.17 -11.36 18.72
C ASP A 278 5.31 -11.42 17.44
N GLN A 279 5.28 -10.34 16.67
CA GLN A 279 4.54 -10.23 15.42
C GLN A 279 5.29 -10.83 14.24
N GLY A 280 6.62 -10.99 14.30
CA GLY A 280 7.43 -11.47 13.19
C GLY A 280 8.82 -10.82 13.13
N PRO A 281 9.73 -11.35 12.28
CA PRO A 281 11.00 -10.70 12.00
C PRO A 281 10.77 -9.38 11.25
N ALA A 282 11.68 -8.43 11.45
CA ALA A 282 11.62 -7.13 10.82
C ALA A 282 13.01 -6.64 10.39
N LEU A 283 13.02 -5.78 9.37
CA LEU A 283 14.19 -4.99 8.99
C LEU A 283 13.95 -3.54 9.35
N THR A 284 14.99 -2.86 9.81
CA THR A 284 14.92 -1.44 10.16
C THR A 284 15.74 -0.63 9.18
N PHE A 285 15.21 0.51 8.74
CA PHE A 285 15.83 1.38 7.75
C PHE A 285 15.84 2.81 8.26
N ASP A 286 16.84 3.57 7.80
CA ASP A 286 16.81 5.01 7.97
C ASP A 286 15.56 5.60 7.30
N TYR A 287 14.94 6.55 7.99
CA TYR A 287 13.77 7.28 7.49
C TYR A 287 14.14 8.73 7.29
N ASP A 288 13.81 9.26 6.11
CA ASP A 288 13.93 10.68 5.80
C ASP A 288 12.52 11.23 5.55
N PRO A 289 12.03 12.14 6.40
CA PRO A 289 10.68 12.70 6.27
C PRO A 289 10.50 13.58 5.04
N THR A 290 11.60 14.01 4.39
CA THR A 290 11.56 14.77 3.14
C THR A 290 11.56 13.87 1.90
N ALA A 291 11.89 12.58 2.07
CA ALA A 291 11.96 11.65 0.95
C ALA A 291 10.57 11.38 0.37
N MET A 292 10.52 11.27 -0.96
CA MET A 292 9.30 11.00 -1.70
C MET A 292 9.56 9.88 -2.71
N ARG A 293 8.61 8.97 -2.89
CA ARG A 293 8.74 7.91 -3.89
C ARG A 293 8.78 8.50 -5.31
N LEU A 294 9.55 7.91 -6.23
CA LEU A 294 9.79 8.52 -7.55
C LEU A 294 8.50 8.70 -8.36
N ASP A 295 7.56 7.76 -8.30
CA ASP A 295 6.27 7.91 -8.95
C ASP A 295 5.42 9.05 -8.36
N HIS A 296 5.43 9.23 -7.05
CA HIS A 296 4.81 10.40 -6.38
C HIS A 296 5.50 11.70 -6.81
N TYR A 297 6.83 11.69 -6.93
CA TYR A 297 7.61 12.83 -7.38
C TYR A 297 7.28 13.22 -8.83
N LEU A 298 7.16 12.24 -9.72
CA LEU A 298 6.79 12.45 -11.12
C LEU A 298 5.36 12.97 -11.21
N GLU A 299 4.39 12.35 -10.53
CA GLU A 299 2.99 12.80 -10.52
C GLU A 299 2.88 14.28 -10.11
N ARG A 300 3.62 14.68 -9.06
CA ARG A 300 3.58 16.05 -8.54
C ARG A 300 4.26 17.06 -9.47
N ASN A 301 5.38 16.70 -10.09
CA ASN A 301 6.31 17.67 -10.70
C ASN A 301 6.45 17.57 -12.22
N HIS A 302 5.98 16.49 -12.85
CA HIS A 302 6.33 16.17 -14.24
C HIS A 302 6.15 17.34 -15.22
N SER A 303 5.02 18.05 -15.18
CA SER A 303 4.74 19.18 -16.09
C SER A 303 5.77 20.31 -16.03
N ASN A 304 6.44 20.50 -14.89
CA ASN A 304 7.42 21.57 -14.67
C ASN A 304 8.84 21.03 -14.46
N LEU A 305 9.07 19.72 -14.59
CA LEU A 305 10.34 19.10 -14.28
C LEU A 305 11.37 19.37 -15.40
N PRO A 306 12.45 20.12 -15.14
CA PRO A 306 13.45 20.45 -16.15
C PRO A 306 14.14 19.20 -16.71
N VAL A 307 14.56 19.26 -17.98
CA VAL A 307 15.24 18.13 -18.64
C VAL A 307 16.53 17.74 -17.93
N GLU A 308 17.25 18.71 -17.36
CA GLU A 308 18.46 18.50 -16.59
C GLU A 308 18.19 17.69 -15.32
N THR A 309 17.07 17.96 -14.64
CA THR A 309 16.66 17.22 -13.45
C THR A 309 16.23 15.79 -13.82
N ARG A 310 15.53 15.61 -14.96
CA ARG A 310 15.18 14.28 -15.49
C ARG A 310 16.41 13.43 -15.79
N LEU A 311 17.37 14.00 -16.53
CA LEU A 311 18.65 13.37 -16.85
C LEU A 311 19.45 13.06 -15.58
N HIS A 312 19.44 13.98 -14.61
CA HIS A 312 20.11 13.78 -13.32
C HIS A 312 19.51 12.59 -12.56
N LEU A 313 18.19 12.54 -12.38
CA LEU A 313 17.51 11.41 -11.73
C LEU A 313 17.86 10.09 -12.42
N MET A 314 17.73 10.04 -13.75
CA MET A 314 18.05 8.83 -14.51
C MET A 314 19.50 8.39 -14.31
N ARG A 315 20.45 9.34 -14.35
CA ARG A 315 21.86 9.07 -14.10
C ARG A 315 22.10 8.52 -12.69
N ARG A 316 21.50 9.10 -11.65
CA ARG A 316 21.69 8.65 -10.25
C ARG A 316 21.14 7.25 -10.03
N ILE A 317 19.99 6.93 -10.63
CA ILE A 317 19.41 5.58 -10.58
C ILE A 317 20.33 4.59 -11.31
N ALA A 318 20.77 4.91 -12.53
CA ALA A 318 21.65 4.05 -13.32
C ALA A 318 23.02 3.82 -12.65
N GLU A 319 23.66 4.86 -12.11
CA GLU A 319 24.92 4.75 -11.37
C GLU A 319 24.78 3.85 -10.13
N THR A 320 23.66 3.95 -9.42
CA THR A 320 23.38 3.11 -8.25
C THR A 320 23.22 1.64 -8.62
N ILE A 321 22.48 1.36 -9.70
CA ILE A 321 22.29 -0.01 -10.20
C ILE A 321 23.59 -0.58 -10.76
N ALA A 322 24.36 0.22 -11.52
CA ALA A 322 25.67 -0.17 -12.01
C ALA A 322 26.64 -0.53 -10.86
N TYR A 323 26.60 0.23 -9.75
CA TYR A 323 27.35 -0.13 -8.55
C TYR A 323 26.90 -1.49 -7.99
N ALA A 324 25.60 -1.74 -7.87
CA ALA A 324 25.08 -3.02 -7.37
C ALA A 324 25.52 -4.20 -8.27
N HIS A 325 25.39 -4.04 -9.59
CA HIS A 325 25.85 -5.02 -10.60
C HIS A 325 27.36 -5.27 -10.48
N SER A 326 28.18 -4.24 -10.27
CA SER A 326 29.63 -4.40 -10.03
C SER A 326 29.97 -5.21 -8.77
N ARG A 327 29.00 -5.43 -7.88
CA ARG A 327 29.09 -6.28 -6.68
C ARG A 327 28.30 -7.59 -6.83
N ASN A 328 27.93 -7.95 -8.06
CA ASN A 328 27.13 -9.12 -8.44
C ASN A 328 25.73 -9.15 -7.82
N VAL A 329 25.19 -7.99 -7.42
CA VAL A 329 23.85 -7.87 -6.81
C VAL A 329 22.86 -7.36 -7.86
N VAL A 330 21.79 -8.12 -8.10
CA VAL A 330 20.71 -7.79 -9.06
C VAL A 330 19.41 -7.53 -8.30
N HIS A 331 18.67 -6.48 -8.66
CA HIS A 331 17.47 -6.05 -7.93
C HIS A 331 16.20 -6.83 -8.32
N ARG A 332 16.00 -7.12 -9.62
CA ARG A 332 14.86 -7.87 -10.21
C ARG A 332 13.46 -7.27 -10.12
N ALA A 333 13.27 -6.22 -9.35
CA ALA A 333 11.97 -5.57 -9.14
C ALA A 333 12.12 -4.04 -9.10
N LEU A 334 13.13 -3.52 -9.81
CA LEU A 334 13.39 -2.09 -9.89
C LEU A 334 12.20 -1.38 -10.53
N SER A 335 11.66 -0.37 -9.85
CA SER A 335 10.54 0.42 -10.34
C SER A 335 10.55 1.79 -9.67
N PRO A 336 9.73 2.76 -10.11
CA PRO A 336 9.58 4.01 -9.38
C PRO A 336 9.14 3.83 -7.92
N LEU A 337 8.46 2.72 -7.60
CA LEU A 337 8.04 2.41 -6.23
C LEU A 337 9.23 2.04 -5.33
N SER A 338 10.32 1.52 -5.90
CA SER A 338 11.53 1.14 -5.16
C SER A 338 12.59 2.24 -5.14
N VAL A 339 12.27 3.46 -5.60
CA VAL A 339 13.19 4.62 -5.63
C VAL A 339 12.61 5.75 -4.79
N LEU A 340 13.39 6.20 -3.80
CA LEU A 340 13.11 7.41 -3.03
C LEU A 340 13.93 8.58 -3.60
N VAL A 341 13.27 9.69 -3.90
CA VAL A 341 13.86 10.99 -4.20
C VAL A 341 14.10 11.72 -2.88
N ILE A 342 15.36 12.05 -2.61
CA ILE A 342 15.82 12.71 -1.39
C ILE A 342 15.97 14.20 -1.65
N ARG A 343 15.39 15.03 -0.78
CA ARG A 343 15.32 16.49 -0.93
C ARG A 343 14.69 16.89 -2.29
N PRO A 344 13.43 16.49 -2.54
CA PRO A 344 12.77 16.61 -3.85
C PRO A 344 12.67 18.04 -4.38
N ASP A 345 12.67 19.05 -3.51
CA ASP A 345 12.57 20.47 -3.92
C ASP A 345 13.90 21.05 -4.44
N GLN A 346 15.01 20.28 -4.42
CA GLN A 346 16.29 20.70 -5.00
C GLN A 346 16.34 20.47 -6.52
N ALA A 347 17.07 21.31 -7.24
CA ALA A 347 17.24 21.16 -8.70
C ALA A 347 17.96 19.85 -9.10
N LYS A 348 18.80 19.32 -8.19
CA LYS A 348 19.54 18.06 -8.35
C LYS A 348 19.27 17.18 -7.12
N PRO A 349 18.08 16.55 -7.04
CA PRO A 349 17.75 15.71 -5.90
C PRO A 349 18.54 14.40 -5.98
N GLU A 350 18.90 13.86 -4.82
CA GLU A 350 19.55 12.55 -4.74
C GLU A 350 18.50 11.43 -4.78
N VAL A 351 18.93 10.19 -5.00
CA VAL A 351 18.03 9.03 -4.95
C VAL A 351 18.54 7.97 -3.97
N LYS A 352 17.62 7.20 -3.41
CA LYS A 352 17.90 5.97 -2.66
C LYS A 352 17.01 4.83 -3.14
N ILE A 353 17.62 3.72 -3.53
CA ILE A 353 16.94 2.52 -4.00
C ILE A 353 16.78 1.54 -2.84
N PHE A 354 15.56 1.04 -2.64
CA PHE A 354 15.18 0.07 -1.62
C PHE A 354 14.43 -1.11 -2.26
N ASP A 355 13.77 -1.97 -1.48
CA ASP A 355 13.00 -3.13 -2.00
C ASP A 355 13.81 -4.23 -2.70
N TRP A 356 14.93 -4.61 -2.09
CA TRP A 356 15.85 -5.62 -2.64
C TRP A 356 15.39 -7.06 -2.39
N GLN A 357 14.23 -7.31 -1.77
CA GLN A 357 13.74 -8.65 -1.42
C GLN A 357 13.53 -9.61 -2.61
N ALA A 358 13.39 -9.10 -3.84
CA ALA A 358 13.30 -9.95 -5.04
C ALA A 358 14.68 -10.34 -5.59
N GLY A 359 15.73 -9.61 -5.20
CA GLY A 359 17.06 -9.69 -5.77
C GLY A 359 17.84 -10.95 -5.39
N PHE A 360 19.01 -11.09 -6.01
CA PHE A 360 19.99 -12.15 -5.75
C PHE A 360 21.41 -11.60 -5.80
N ARG A 361 22.36 -12.38 -5.28
CA ARG A 361 23.80 -12.15 -5.42
C ARG A 361 24.48 -13.38 -6.02
N ARG A 362 25.11 -13.22 -7.18
CA ARG A 362 25.91 -14.27 -7.81
C ARG A 362 27.27 -14.37 -7.14
N SER A 363 27.83 -15.58 -7.11
CA SER A 363 29.19 -15.78 -6.62
C SER A 363 30.19 -15.12 -7.55
N ALA A 364 31.21 -14.50 -6.97
CA ALA A 364 32.33 -13.94 -7.74
C ALA A 364 33.26 -15.03 -8.29
N GLU A 365 33.25 -16.23 -7.69
CA GLU A 365 34.14 -17.34 -8.05
C GLU A 365 33.50 -18.28 -9.08
N ASP A 366 32.18 -18.42 -9.05
CA ASP A 366 31.40 -19.27 -9.98
C ASP A 366 30.13 -18.53 -10.46
N PRO A 367 30.06 -18.11 -11.74
CA PRO A 367 28.90 -17.42 -12.31
C PRO A 367 27.58 -18.20 -12.28
N GLU A 368 27.64 -19.53 -12.16
CA GLU A 368 26.46 -20.41 -12.05
C GLU A 368 26.01 -20.60 -10.59
N ALA A 369 26.82 -20.17 -9.61
CA ALA A 369 26.51 -20.24 -8.19
C ALA A 369 25.97 -18.91 -7.63
N PHE A 370 25.22 -19.00 -6.53
CA PHE A 370 24.71 -17.85 -5.79
C PHE A 370 25.25 -17.82 -4.37
N ASP A 371 25.82 -16.68 -3.98
CA ASP A 371 26.08 -16.38 -2.56
C ASP A 371 24.76 -16.13 -1.84
N VAL A 372 23.80 -15.48 -2.54
CA VAL A 372 22.44 -15.25 -2.06
C VAL A 372 21.46 -15.58 -3.19
N PRO A 373 20.72 -16.69 -3.12
CA PRO A 373 19.86 -17.14 -4.22
C PRO A 373 18.63 -16.24 -4.39
N PRO A 374 18.02 -16.23 -5.60
CA PRO A 374 16.77 -15.52 -5.85
C PRO A 374 15.62 -16.07 -4.98
N THR A 375 14.69 -15.19 -4.61
CA THR A 375 13.38 -15.65 -4.11
C THR A 375 12.57 -16.22 -5.27
N SER A 376 11.91 -17.35 -5.03
CA SER A 376 10.88 -17.92 -5.92
C SER A 376 9.60 -17.08 -5.83
N HIS A 377 8.82 -17.02 -6.91
CA HIS A 377 7.53 -16.32 -6.98
C HIS A 377 7.60 -14.80 -6.75
N VAL A 378 8.38 -14.10 -7.57
CA VAL A 378 8.49 -12.63 -7.49
C VAL A 378 7.15 -11.95 -7.72
N GLU A 379 6.32 -12.52 -8.58
CA GLU A 379 4.94 -12.11 -8.84
C GLU A 379 4.05 -12.10 -7.58
N GLU A 380 4.36 -12.94 -6.59
CA GLU A 380 3.66 -12.95 -5.31
C GLU A 380 4.21 -11.90 -4.33
N MET A 381 5.34 -11.25 -4.65
CA MET A 381 6.02 -10.29 -3.76
C MET A 381 5.90 -8.84 -4.23
N VAL A 382 5.61 -8.61 -5.51
CA VAL A 382 5.66 -7.29 -6.16
C VAL A 382 4.24 -6.76 -6.40
N ASP A 383 4.05 -5.46 -6.17
CA ASP A 383 2.77 -4.79 -6.44
C ASP A 383 2.47 -4.78 -7.95
N SER A 384 1.20 -4.85 -8.33
CA SER A 384 0.75 -4.76 -9.72
C SER A 384 1.32 -3.51 -10.41
N ALA A 385 1.39 -2.38 -9.68
CA ALA A 385 1.95 -1.14 -10.22
C ALA A 385 3.46 -1.25 -10.52
N ALA A 386 4.22 -1.98 -9.70
CA ALA A 386 5.64 -2.22 -9.94
C ALA A 386 5.88 -3.25 -11.06
N SER A 387 4.97 -4.22 -11.21
CA SER A 387 5.06 -5.23 -12.28
C SER A 387 5.05 -4.64 -13.70
N ALA A 388 4.50 -3.44 -13.87
CA ALA A 388 4.48 -2.71 -15.14
C ALA A 388 5.86 -2.20 -15.58
N TYR A 389 6.89 -2.30 -14.73
CA TYR A 389 8.27 -1.90 -15.04
C TYR A 389 9.20 -3.10 -15.22
N MET A 390 8.74 -4.30 -14.87
CA MET A 390 9.56 -5.50 -14.87
C MET A 390 9.72 -6.09 -16.27
N ALA A 391 10.89 -6.67 -16.52
CA ALA A 391 11.20 -7.34 -17.77
C ALA A 391 10.28 -8.56 -17.98
N PRO A 392 9.79 -8.85 -19.20
CA PRO A 392 8.90 -9.98 -19.47
C PRO A 392 9.45 -11.33 -19.02
N GLU A 393 10.76 -11.55 -19.16
CA GLU A 393 11.46 -12.75 -18.72
C GLU A 393 11.41 -12.95 -17.21
N SER A 394 11.15 -11.89 -16.42
CA SER A 394 11.04 -11.96 -14.95
C SER A 394 9.95 -12.90 -14.47
N PHE A 395 8.96 -13.16 -15.33
CA PHE A 395 7.80 -13.99 -15.04
C PHE A 395 7.81 -15.29 -15.84
N SER A 396 8.34 -15.27 -17.06
CA SER A 396 8.38 -16.45 -17.94
C SER A 396 9.56 -17.36 -17.65
N TYR A 397 10.71 -16.81 -17.24
CA TYR A 397 11.97 -17.53 -17.06
C TYR A 397 12.72 -17.05 -15.81
N PRO A 398 12.14 -17.19 -14.60
CA PRO A 398 12.71 -16.64 -13.38
C PRO A 398 14.11 -17.17 -13.06
N ASP A 399 14.44 -18.37 -13.53
CA ASP A 399 15.75 -19.01 -13.32
C ASP A 399 16.84 -18.53 -14.29
N GLN A 400 16.48 -17.79 -15.34
CA GLN A 400 17.42 -17.27 -16.34
C GLN A 400 17.73 -15.78 -16.15
N LEU A 401 17.29 -15.20 -15.03
CA LEU A 401 17.42 -13.77 -14.82
C LEU A 401 18.86 -13.35 -14.58
N SER A 402 19.21 -12.23 -15.20
CA SER A 402 20.50 -11.57 -15.09
C SER A 402 20.29 -10.08 -14.86
N GLU A 403 21.39 -9.32 -14.84
CA GLU A 403 21.41 -7.86 -14.80
C GLU A 403 20.53 -7.21 -15.89
N THR A 404 20.26 -7.91 -17.00
CA THR A 404 19.39 -7.44 -18.09
C THR A 404 17.97 -7.11 -17.63
N ALA A 405 17.45 -7.78 -16.60
CA ALA A 405 16.12 -7.50 -16.06
C ALA A 405 16.07 -6.09 -15.42
N ASP A 406 17.15 -5.68 -14.74
CA ASP A 406 17.26 -4.34 -14.19
C ASP A 406 17.49 -3.30 -15.31
N ILE A 407 18.21 -3.65 -16.38
CA ILE A 407 18.40 -2.78 -17.55
C ILE A 407 17.06 -2.49 -18.24
N PHE A 408 16.21 -3.50 -18.42
CA PHE A 408 14.85 -3.30 -18.92
C PHE A 408 14.07 -2.35 -18.01
N SER A 409 14.13 -2.59 -16.70
CA SER A 409 13.44 -1.77 -15.70
C SER A 409 13.91 -0.31 -15.70
N LEU A 410 15.22 -0.08 -15.89
CA LEU A 410 15.80 1.24 -16.10
C LEU A 410 15.22 1.92 -17.36
N GLY A 411 15.05 1.17 -18.46
CA GLY A 411 14.40 1.67 -19.67
C GLY A 411 12.93 2.06 -19.47
N ALA A 412 12.18 1.24 -18.73
CA ALA A 412 10.78 1.53 -18.38
C ALA A 412 10.66 2.75 -17.44
N ILE A 413 11.60 2.91 -16.49
CA ILE A 413 11.69 4.10 -15.64
C ILE A 413 12.06 5.33 -16.47
N ALA A 414 13.02 5.22 -17.40
CA ALA A 414 13.38 6.31 -18.29
C ALA A 414 12.17 6.77 -19.11
N TYR A 415 11.42 5.84 -19.70
CA TYR A 415 10.17 6.15 -20.39
C TYR A 415 9.25 7.00 -19.51
N HIS A 416 8.98 6.57 -18.27
CA HIS A 416 8.10 7.30 -17.36
C HIS A 416 8.67 8.67 -16.95
N ILE A 417 9.97 8.77 -16.69
CA ILE A 417 10.63 10.04 -16.35
C ILE A 417 10.53 11.03 -17.52
N PHE A 418 10.62 10.60 -18.77
CA PHE A 418 10.67 11.50 -19.93
C PHE A 418 9.31 11.79 -20.56
N SER A 419 8.39 10.80 -20.62
CA SER A 419 7.04 10.99 -21.17
C SER A 419 6.04 11.50 -20.13
N GLY A 420 6.27 11.20 -18.85
CA GLY A 420 5.29 11.39 -17.77
C GLY A 420 4.17 10.38 -17.78
N GLN A 421 4.26 9.37 -18.64
CA GLN A 421 3.32 8.28 -18.74
C GLN A 421 3.95 7.00 -18.24
N ARG A 422 3.18 6.23 -17.50
CA ARG A 422 3.60 4.88 -17.10
C ARG A 422 3.77 4.02 -18.36
N PRO A 423 4.69 3.05 -18.35
CA PRO A 423 4.84 2.11 -19.47
C PRO A 423 3.54 1.30 -19.72
N ALA A 424 2.82 0.94 -18.64
CA ALA A 424 1.50 0.34 -18.64
C ALA A 424 0.86 0.46 -17.24
N GLU A 425 -0.42 0.11 -17.12
CA GLU A 425 -1.15 -0.01 -15.85
C GLU A 425 -0.73 -1.27 -15.07
N HIS A 426 -0.47 -2.36 -15.77
CA HIS A 426 -0.06 -3.65 -15.20
C HIS A 426 0.72 -4.48 -16.23
N GLN A 427 1.40 -5.51 -15.75
CA GLN A 427 2.25 -6.40 -16.56
C GLN A 427 1.57 -6.94 -17.83
N LEU A 428 0.32 -7.42 -17.75
CA LEU A 428 -0.37 -7.97 -18.92
C LEU A 428 -0.52 -6.94 -20.05
N GLN A 429 -0.82 -5.68 -19.70
CA GLN A 429 -0.94 -4.62 -20.70
C GLN A 429 0.42 -4.23 -21.25
N LEU A 430 1.48 -4.21 -20.42
CA LEU A 430 2.85 -4.00 -20.90
C LEU A 430 3.22 -5.05 -21.96
N HIS A 431 2.95 -6.32 -21.65
CA HIS A 431 3.25 -7.42 -22.56
C HIS A 431 2.52 -7.25 -23.91
N SER A 432 1.22 -6.93 -23.89
CA SER A 432 0.46 -6.63 -25.11
C SER A 432 1.06 -5.46 -25.89
N ARG A 433 1.40 -4.34 -25.24
CA ARG A 433 2.00 -3.17 -25.91
C ARG A 433 3.32 -3.50 -26.60
N LEU A 434 4.17 -4.30 -25.96
CA LEU A 434 5.46 -4.70 -26.52
C LEU A 434 5.30 -5.64 -27.73
N LEU A 435 4.34 -6.56 -27.67
CA LEU A 435 4.05 -7.48 -28.78
C LEU A 435 3.41 -6.78 -29.99
N ASP A 436 2.45 -5.90 -29.74
CA ASP A 436 1.66 -5.24 -30.79
C ASP A 436 2.50 -4.25 -31.61
N THR A 437 3.38 -3.51 -30.94
CA THR A 437 4.16 -2.46 -31.60
C THR A 437 5.37 -2.99 -32.36
N ARG A 438 5.96 -4.14 -31.95
CA ARG A 438 7.29 -4.65 -32.38
C ARG A 438 8.42 -3.60 -32.39
N GLN A 439 8.18 -2.40 -31.86
CA GLN A 439 9.06 -1.23 -31.87
C GLN A 439 9.34 -0.72 -30.44
N GLY A 440 8.83 -1.40 -29.41
CA GLY A 440 8.99 -1.00 -28.01
C GLY A 440 8.00 0.09 -27.59
N LEU A 441 8.25 0.72 -26.43
CA LEU A 441 7.43 1.83 -25.93
C LEU A 441 7.75 3.10 -26.73
N GLN A 442 6.76 3.64 -27.45
CA GLN A 442 6.89 4.90 -28.21
C GLN A 442 6.53 6.10 -27.32
N LEU A 443 7.34 7.17 -27.42
CA LEU A 443 7.17 8.45 -26.71
C LEU A 443 6.05 9.30 -27.33
#